data_AF-A0A5C2D0R6-F1
#
_entry.id   AF-A0A5C2D0R6-F1
#
_cell.length_a   1.000
_cell.length_b   1.000
_cell.length_c   1.000
_cell.angle_alpha   90.00
_cell.angle_beta   90.00
_cell.angle_gamma   90.00
#
_symmetry.space_group_name_H-M   'P 1'
#
loop_
_entity.id
_entity.type
_entity.pdbx_description
1 polymer ?
#
loop_
_entity_poly.entity_id
_entity_poly.type
_entity_poly.pdbx_seq_one_letter_code
_entity_poly.pdbx_strand_id
1 'polypeptide(L)'
;MATEDAFKQFVSWCDRTTSCKLHNQNVGAVWDDLLARADRGEMGTLTSQQIIERTFGALYGPMWHDLASYIATLQPEAPLAKQAVTAENPFQAVFCEDWNIRPPNFTELNRLMEIERRVSPRMRGSQIGHTAITTCLGWPSDVNNPQHRLSVTKAPKILLLQGLHDPAASHMWGVNVQTQMSSNTSSLLTYEGNGFGVYTRSTCTRGKTDGYLLNLVVPAHGTRCAAVDPS
;
A
#
# COMPACT_ATOMS: atom_id res chain seq x y z
N MET A 1 -4.69 6.62 -6.84
CA MET A 1 -4.52 5.24 -6.30
C MET A 1 -3.81 5.33 -4.95
N ALA A 2 -3.97 4.35 -4.06
CA ALA A 2 -3.40 4.38 -2.70
C ALA A 2 -1.87 4.55 -2.68
N THR A 3 -1.14 3.75 -3.46
CA THR A 3 0.32 3.85 -3.56
C THR A 3 0.80 5.20 -4.11
N GLU A 4 0.12 5.73 -5.14
CA GLU A 4 0.42 7.05 -5.70
C GLU A 4 0.20 8.17 -4.68
N ASP A 5 -0.85 8.05 -3.86
CA ASP A 5 -1.13 9.01 -2.79
C ASP A 5 -0.04 8.96 -1.72
N ALA A 6 0.37 7.77 -1.26
CA ALA A 6 1.48 7.62 -0.31
C ALA A 6 2.80 8.19 -0.88
N PHE A 7 3.07 8.01 -2.17
CA PHE A 7 4.24 8.63 -2.82
C PHE A 7 4.14 10.17 -2.80
N LYS A 8 2.96 10.75 -3.04
CA LYS A 8 2.74 12.20 -2.92
C LYS A 8 2.97 12.71 -1.50
N GLN A 9 2.59 11.93 -0.49
CA GLN A 9 2.88 12.29 0.90
C GLN A 9 4.39 12.29 1.19
N PHE A 10 5.14 11.33 0.64
CA PHE A 10 6.60 11.32 0.71
C PHE A 10 7.22 12.56 0.04
N VAL A 11 6.75 12.93 -1.17
CA VAL A 11 7.20 14.14 -1.87
C VAL A 11 6.93 15.39 -1.02
N SER A 12 5.70 15.56 -0.54
CA SER A 12 5.29 16.69 0.32
C SER A 12 6.13 16.78 1.60
N TRP A 13 6.46 15.63 2.20
CA TRP A 13 7.34 15.59 3.35
C TRP A 13 8.76 16.05 3.01
N CYS A 14 9.35 15.62 1.89
CA CYS A 14 10.67 16.07 1.46
C CYS A 14 10.71 17.59 1.18
N ASP A 15 9.63 18.15 0.63
CA ASP A 15 9.54 19.60 0.37
C ASP A 15 9.64 20.42 1.66
N ARG A 16 9.01 19.96 2.75
CA ARG A 16 8.98 20.70 4.03
C ARG A 16 10.04 20.29 5.05
N THR A 17 10.78 19.21 4.81
CA THR A 17 11.69 18.61 5.80
C THR A 17 13.14 18.73 5.36
N THR A 18 13.92 19.57 6.07
CA THR A 18 15.32 19.87 5.74
C THR A 18 16.25 18.67 5.87
N SER A 19 15.88 17.65 6.65
CA SER A 19 16.62 16.40 6.80
C SER A 19 16.35 15.38 5.68
N CYS A 20 15.37 15.62 4.79
CA CYS A 20 15.22 14.79 3.59
C CYS A 20 16.42 15.00 2.65
N LYS A 21 17.02 13.92 2.15
CA LYS A 21 18.16 13.98 1.21
C LYS A 21 17.82 14.59 -0.14
N LEU A 22 16.55 14.63 -0.50
CA LEU A 22 16.02 15.26 -1.70
C LEU A 22 15.39 16.63 -1.42
N HIS A 23 15.57 17.18 -0.21
CA HIS A 23 15.06 18.51 0.13
C HIS A 23 15.61 19.56 -0.85
N ASN A 24 14.77 20.53 -1.22
CA ASN A 24 15.03 21.54 -2.27
C ASN A 24 15.24 20.98 -3.69
N GLN A 25 14.93 19.70 -3.94
CA GLN A 25 14.87 19.13 -5.30
C GLN A 25 13.42 18.91 -5.72
N ASN A 26 13.18 18.86 -7.04
CA ASN A 26 11.91 18.37 -7.54
C ASN A 26 11.90 16.83 -7.48
N VAL A 27 11.48 16.27 -6.34
CA VAL A 27 11.45 14.81 -6.10
C VAL A 27 10.70 14.07 -7.19
N GLY A 28 9.60 14.64 -7.68
CA GLY A 28 8.83 14.06 -8.79
C GLY A 28 9.66 13.94 -10.07
N ALA A 29 10.38 14.99 -10.46
CA ALA A 29 11.24 14.96 -11.64
C ALA A 29 12.45 14.03 -11.47
N VAL A 30 13.07 14.00 -10.30
CA VAL A 30 14.16 13.06 -9.97
C VAL A 30 13.68 11.61 -10.12
N TRP A 31 12.49 11.32 -9.61
CA TRP A 31 11.87 10.02 -9.73
C TRP A 31 11.54 9.65 -11.18
N ASP A 32 10.94 10.57 -11.93
CA ASP A 32 10.54 10.36 -13.32
C ASP A 32 11.78 10.11 -14.21
N ASP A 33 12.89 10.85 -14.01
CA ASP A 33 14.18 10.60 -14.68
C ASP A 33 14.77 9.24 -14.30
N LEU A 34 14.80 8.91 -13.01
CA LEU A 34 15.33 7.65 -12.52
C LEU A 34 14.63 6.45 -13.17
N LEU A 35 13.30 6.47 -13.21
CA LEU A 35 12.54 5.39 -13.84
C LEU A 35 12.74 5.35 -15.36
N ALA A 36 12.86 6.51 -16.02
CA ALA A 36 13.12 6.57 -17.45
C ALA A 36 14.50 6.00 -17.81
N ARG A 37 15.53 6.27 -16.99
CA ARG A 37 16.87 5.67 -17.13
C ARG A 37 16.82 4.16 -16.95
N ALA A 38 16.09 3.68 -15.94
CA ALA A 38 15.89 2.25 -15.72
C ALA A 38 15.15 1.56 -16.89
N ASP A 39 14.12 2.20 -17.46
CA ASP A 39 13.40 1.68 -18.63
C ASP A 39 14.28 1.60 -19.89
N ARG A 40 15.28 2.49 -20.01
CA ARG A 40 16.28 2.45 -21.09
C ARG A 40 17.43 1.47 -20.83
N GLY A 41 17.44 0.80 -19.67
CA GLY A 41 18.51 -0.13 -19.28
C GLY A 41 19.79 0.55 -18.80
N GLU A 42 19.75 1.84 -18.49
CA GLU A 42 20.91 2.62 -18.03
C GLU A 42 21.26 2.38 -16.56
N MET A 43 20.45 1.58 -15.85
CA MET A 43 20.60 1.23 -14.43
C MET A 43 21.20 -0.17 -14.21
N GLY A 44 21.87 -0.73 -15.23
CA GLY A 44 22.42 -2.07 -15.19
C GLY A 44 21.30 -3.11 -15.09
N THR A 45 21.29 -3.95 -14.05
CA THR A 45 20.20 -4.94 -13.85
C THR A 45 19.00 -4.43 -13.06
N LEU A 46 19.02 -3.19 -12.57
CA LEU A 46 17.87 -2.62 -11.88
C LEU A 46 16.81 -2.18 -12.89
N THR A 47 15.66 -2.85 -12.84
CA THR A 47 14.47 -2.45 -13.60
C THR A 47 13.68 -1.38 -12.86
N SER A 48 12.91 -0.57 -13.61
CA SER A 48 11.96 0.40 -13.04
C SER A 48 10.97 -0.27 -12.09
N GLN A 49 10.52 -1.48 -12.43
CA GLN A 49 9.65 -2.32 -11.61
C GLN A 49 10.26 -2.59 -10.22
N GLN A 50 11.54 -3.00 -10.15
CA GLN A 50 12.22 -3.25 -8.87
C GLN A 50 12.40 -1.98 -8.04
N ILE A 51 12.67 -0.84 -8.70
CA ILE A 51 12.79 0.46 -8.03
C ILE A 51 11.44 0.85 -7.40
N ILE A 52 10.33 0.64 -8.13
CA ILE A 52 8.97 0.86 -7.66
C ILE A 52 8.62 -0.09 -6.51
N GLU A 53 8.93 -1.38 -6.62
CA GLU A 53 8.68 -2.39 -5.57
C GLU A 53 9.39 -2.04 -4.26
N ARG A 54 10.68 -1.66 -4.35
CA ARG A 54 11.44 -1.22 -3.17
C ARG A 54 10.85 0.05 -2.56
N THR A 55 10.43 0.99 -3.40
CA THR A 55 9.79 2.23 -2.96
C THR A 55 8.45 1.94 -2.27
N PHE A 56 7.63 1.05 -2.83
CA PHE A 56 6.39 0.59 -2.21
C PHE A 56 6.64 0.00 -0.82
N GLY A 57 7.66 -0.86 -0.67
CA GLY A 57 8.06 -1.40 0.64
C GLY A 57 8.42 -0.31 1.66
N ALA A 58 9.14 0.72 1.22
CA ALA A 58 9.43 1.87 2.09
C ALA A 58 8.17 2.65 2.47
N LEU A 59 7.24 2.87 1.54
CA LEU A 59 5.96 3.55 1.82
C LEU A 59 5.06 2.74 2.77
N TYR A 60 5.15 1.40 2.74
CA TYR A 60 4.43 0.50 3.66
C TYR A 60 4.87 0.71 5.12
N GLY A 61 6.19 0.84 5.32
CA GLY A 61 6.87 1.10 6.59
C GLY A 61 6.97 2.57 7.02
N PRO A 62 6.31 3.48 6.30
CA PRO A 62 6.80 4.81 5.87
C PRO A 62 8.26 5.15 6.23
N MET A 63 9.22 4.40 5.71
CA MET A 63 10.66 4.60 5.92
C MET A 63 11.20 5.74 5.03
N TRP A 64 10.75 6.97 5.25
CA TRP A 64 10.96 8.08 4.33
C TRP A 64 12.41 8.59 4.26
N HIS A 65 13.14 8.61 5.38
CA HIS A 65 14.56 8.96 5.37
C HIS A 65 15.40 7.99 4.54
N ASP A 66 15.15 6.69 4.70
CA ASP A 66 15.81 5.64 3.95
C ASP A 66 15.42 5.69 2.46
N LEU A 67 14.15 5.98 2.16
CA LEU A 67 13.67 6.14 0.80
C LEU A 67 14.33 7.33 0.10
N ALA A 68 14.38 8.49 0.76
CA ALA A 68 15.04 9.67 0.21
C ALA A 68 16.53 9.42 -0.04
N SER A 69 17.20 8.75 0.91
CA SER A 69 18.60 8.36 0.76
C SER A 69 18.79 7.39 -0.40
N TYR A 70 17.95 6.36 -0.48
CA TYR A 70 17.96 5.39 -1.58
C TYR A 70 17.83 6.07 -2.94
N ILE A 71 16.83 6.93 -3.14
CA ILE A 71 16.62 7.63 -4.41
C ILE A 71 17.79 8.56 -4.72
N ALA A 72 18.29 9.32 -3.74
CA ALA A 72 19.38 10.28 -3.93
C ALA A 72 20.71 9.62 -4.31
N THR A 73 20.97 8.41 -3.82
CA THR A 73 22.27 7.74 -4.00
C THR A 73 22.20 6.55 -4.94
N LEU A 74 21.05 6.26 -5.56
CA LEU A 74 20.91 5.09 -6.42
C LEU A 74 21.83 5.19 -7.64
N GLN A 75 22.64 4.15 -7.83
CA GLN A 75 23.55 4.01 -8.96
C GLN A 75 23.20 2.76 -9.77
N PRO A 76 23.64 2.67 -11.03
CA PRO A 76 23.53 1.43 -11.80
C PRO A 76 24.17 0.27 -11.05
N GLU A 77 23.46 -0.86 -10.94
CA GLU A 77 23.96 -2.05 -10.26
C GLU A 77 24.43 -3.10 -11.28
N ALA A 78 25.52 -3.80 -10.93
CA ALA A 78 25.97 -4.95 -11.68
C ALA A 78 24.99 -6.13 -11.52
N PRO A 79 24.94 -7.07 -12.48
CA PRO A 79 24.10 -8.26 -12.38
C PRO A 79 24.35 -9.03 -11.09
N LEU A 80 23.35 -9.08 -10.22
CA LEU A 80 23.34 -9.96 -9.06
C LEU A 80 22.69 -11.29 -9.43
N ALA A 81 23.37 -12.39 -9.12
CA ALA A 81 22.73 -13.70 -9.11
C ALA A 81 21.70 -13.70 -7.97
N LYS A 82 20.40 -13.67 -8.30
CA LYS A 82 19.34 -13.86 -7.31
C LYS A 82 19.44 -15.28 -6.76
N GLN A 83 19.76 -15.40 -5.48
CA GLN A 83 19.65 -16.68 -4.79
C GLN A 83 18.16 -16.88 -4.48
N ALA A 84 17.52 -17.78 -5.24
CA ALA A 84 16.14 -18.16 -4.95
C ALA A 84 16.14 -18.91 -3.61
N VAL A 85 15.45 -18.34 -2.62
CA VAL A 85 15.21 -19.00 -1.33
C VAL A 85 13.83 -19.62 -1.39
N THR A 86 13.76 -20.94 -1.21
CA THR A 86 12.48 -21.63 -1.05
C THR A 86 11.90 -21.28 0.31
N ALA A 87 10.68 -20.76 0.33
CA ALA A 87 9.93 -20.47 1.54
C ALA A 87 8.47 -20.89 1.35
N GLU A 88 7.81 -21.26 2.45
CA GLU A 88 6.36 -21.46 2.44
C GLU A 88 5.68 -20.13 2.10
N ASN A 89 4.83 -20.13 1.07
CA ASN A 89 4.12 -18.94 0.63
C ASN A 89 2.66 -19.28 0.30
N PRO A 90 1.76 -19.30 1.31
CA PRO A 90 0.35 -19.61 1.08
C PRO A 90 -0.39 -18.48 0.37
N PHE A 91 0.21 -17.29 0.23
CA PHE A 91 -0.46 -16.10 -0.30
C PHE A 91 -1.13 -16.36 -1.64
N GLN A 92 -0.42 -16.98 -2.58
CA GLN A 92 -0.96 -17.28 -3.91
C GLN A 92 -2.21 -18.17 -3.83
N ALA A 93 -2.10 -19.31 -3.15
CA ALA A 93 -3.20 -20.27 -3.07
C ALA A 93 -4.42 -19.66 -2.39
N VAL A 94 -4.22 -18.98 -1.26
CA VAL A 94 -5.32 -18.31 -0.53
C VAL A 94 -5.95 -17.21 -1.38
N PHE A 95 -5.14 -16.34 -2.00
CA PHE A 95 -5.66 -15.23 -2.80
C PHE A 95 -6.48 -15.73 -4.00
N CYS A 96 -6.01 -16.76 -4.72
CA CYS A 96 -6.73 -17.27 -5.89
C CYS A 96 -8.05 -17.98 -5.52
N GLU A 97 -8.17 -18.49 -4.30
CA GLU A 97 -9.37 -19.14 -3.76
C GLU A 97 -10.36 -18.12 -3.15
N ASP A 98 -9.89 -16.94 -2.73
CA ASP A 98 -10.72 -15.86 -2.15
C ASP A 98 -11.13 -14.79 -3.17
N TRP A 99 -10.43 -14.64 -4.29
CA TRP A 99 -10.65 -13.51 -5.21
C TRP A 99 -11.04 -13.95 -6.62
N ASN A 100 -12.25 -13.55 -7.04
CA ASN A 100 -12.68 -13.65 -8.43
C ASN A 100 -12.22 -12.45 -9.27
N ILE A 101 -10.91 -12.20 -9.32
CA ILE A 101 -10.29 -11.17 -10.17
C ILE A 101 -9.30 -11.85 -11.11
N ARG A 102 -9.79 -12.28 -12.27
CA ARG A 102 -8.99 -12.99 -13.28
C ARG A 102 -9.24 -12.37 -14.66
N PRO A 103 -8.36 -11.45 -15.13
CA PRO A 103 -8.44 -10.95 -16.49
C PRO A 103 -8.41 -12.13 -17.48
N PRO A 104 -9.38 -12.28 -18.38
CA PRO A 104 -9.53 -13.49 -19.20
C PRO A 104 -8.46 -13.62 -20.28
N ASN A 105 -7.72 -12.55 -20.58
CA ASN A 105 -6.67 -12.54 -21.59
C ASN A 105 -5.71 -11.37 -21.36
N PHE A 106 -4.60 -11.38 -22.11
CA PHE A 106 -3.57 -10.34 -22.06
C PHE A 106 -4.09 -8.95 -22.46
N THR A 107 -5.05 -8.87 -23.38
CA THR A 107 -5.64 -7.59 -23.80
C THR A 107 -6.35 -6.90 -22.62
N GLU A 108 -7.15 -7.64 -21.85
CA GLU A 108 -7.83 -7.09 -20.68
C GLU A 108 -6.85 -6.76 -19.56
N LEU A 109 -5.84 -7.60 -19.32
CA LEU A 109 -4.78 -7.30 -18.36
C LEU A 109 -4.06 -5.98 -18.72
N ASN A 110 -3.67 -5.81 -19.98
CA ASN A 110 -3.03 -4.57 -20.44
C ASN A 110 -3.94 -3.35 -20.29
N ARG A 111 -5.23 -3.48 -20.63
CA ARG A 111 -6.21 -2.39 -20.47
C ARG A 111 -6.31 -1.95 -19.01
N LEU A 112 -6.32 -2.89 -18.06
CA LEU A 112 -6.31 -2.59 -16.64
C LEU A 112 -5.01 -1.90 -16.23
N MET A 113 -3.85 -2.41 -16.66
CA MET A 113 -2.55 -1.77 -16.38
C MET A 113 -2.44 -0.35 -16.95
N GLU A 114 -3.03 -0.07 -18.12
CA GLU A 114 -3.10 1.28 -18.69
C GLU A 114 -3.99 2.23 -17.87
N ILE A 115 -5.11 1.73 -17.33
CA ILE A 115 -5.93 2.51 -16.38
C ILE A 115 -5.10 2.83 -15.15
N GLU A 116 -4.39 1.84 -14.60
CA GLU A 116 -3.56 2.03 -13.42
C GLU A 116 -2.46 3.07 -13.65
N ARG A 117 -1.74 2.99 -14.77
CA ARG A 117 -0.71 3.97 -15.15
C ARG A 117 -1.26 5.39 -15.28
N ARG A 118 -2.52 5.58 -15.67
CA ARG A 118 -3.14 6.91 -15.72
C ARG A 118 -3.46 7.48 -14.34
N VAL A 119 -3.90 6.65 -13.39
CA VAL A 119 -4.30 7.10 -12.04
C VAL A 119 -3.18 6.98 -10.98
N SER A 120 -2.07 6.36 -11.36
CA SER A 120 -0.87 6.07 -10.57
C SER A 120 0.37 6.21 -11.46
N PRO A 121 0.64 7.40 -12.05
CA PRO A 121 1.68 7.54 -13.06
C PRO A 121 3.09 7.28 -12.54
N ARG A 122 3.38 7.67 -11.30
CA ARG A 122 4.74 7.53 -10.73
C ARG A 122 4.96 6.16 -10.14
N MET A 123 3.93 5.59 -9.52
CA MET A 123 4.00 4.26 -8.91
C MET A 123 3.58 3.14 -9.88
N ARG A 124 3.15 3.49 -11.09
CA ARG A 124 2.76 2.61 -12.20
C ARG A 124 1.71 1.54 -11.87
N GLY A 125 0.94 1.76 -10.82
CA GLY A 125 -0.16 0.88 -10.41
C GLY A 125 -0.03 0.31 -9.01
N SER A 126 -0.78 -0.77 -8.75
CA SER A 126 -0.77 -1.48 -7.47
C SER A 126 0.19 -2.65 -7.53
N GLN A 127 1.30 -2.55 -6.80
CA GLN A 127 2.33 -3.56 -6.94
C GLN A 127 1.96 -4.92 -6.33
N ILE A 128 1.28 -4.89 -5.17
CA ILE A 128 0.66 -6.09 -4.60
C ILE A 128 -0.43 -6.63 -5.54
N GLY A 129 -1.22 -5.74 -6.15
CA GLY A 129 -2.30 -6.11 -7.06
C GLY A 129 -1.81 -6.83 -8.32
N HIS A 130 -0.74 -6.34 -8.95
CA HIS A 130 -0.13 -6.95 -10.13
C HIS A 130 0.30 -8.39 -9.84
N THR A 131 1.09 -8.61 -8.78
CA THR A 131 1.51 -9.96 -8.39
C THR A 131 0.29 -10.82 -8.05
N ALA A 132 -0.62 -10.35 -7.19
CA ALA A 132 -1.76 -11.15 -6.74
C ALA A 132 -2.66 -11.59 -7.91
N ILE A 133 -2.92 -10.71 -8.88
CA ILE A 133 -3.79 -11.01 -10.02
C ILE A 133 -3.07 -11.91 -11.04
N THR A 134 -1.84 -11.56 -11.43
CA THR A 134 -1.12 -12.29 -12.48
C THR A 134 -0.78 -13.72 -12.07
N THR A 135 -0.51 -13.93 -10.78
CA THR A 135 -0.22 -15.24 -10.19
C THR A 135 -1.45 -16.17 -10.15
N CYS A 136 -2.67 -15.64 -10.28
CA CYS A 136 -3.91 -16.43 -10.38
C CYS A 136 -4.35 -16.72 -11.82
N LEU A 137 -3.64 -16.22 -12.82
CA LEU A 137 -3.96 -16.53 -14.22
C LEU A 137 -3.73 -18.01 -14.48
N GLY A 138 -4.78 -18.71 -14.94
CA GLY A 138 -4.75 -20.15 -15.15
C GLY A 138 -4.96 -20.99 -13.88
N TRP A 139 -5.36 -20.38 -12.75
CA TRP A 139 -5.72 -21.14 -11.55
C TRP A 139 -6.86 -22.13 -11.86
N PRO A 140 -6.67 -23.44 -11.64
CA PRO A 140 -7.56 -24.48 -12.15
C PRO A 140 -8.85 -24.63 -11.33
N SER A 141 -8.83 -24.20 -10.07
CA SER A 141 -9.97 -24.32 -9.16
C SER A 141 -10.92 -23.13 -9.27
N ASP A 142 -12.19 -23.41 -8.98
CA ASP A 142 -13.19 -22.38 -8.73
C ASP A 142 -12.84 -21.56 -7.48
N VAL A 143 -13.31 -20.32 -7.41
CA VAL A 143 -13.12 -19.44 -6.25
C VAL A 143 -14.06 -19.90 -5.13
N ASN A 144 -13.50 -20.33 -4.00
CA ASN A 144 -14.26 -20.84 -2.87
C ASN A 144 -14.96 -19.76 -2.03
N ASN A 145 -14.46 -18.52 -2.04
CA ASN A 145 -14.99 -17.42 -1.23
C ASN A 145 -15.07 -16.12 -2.04
N PRO A 146 -15.90 -16.04 -3.09
CA PRO A 146 -15.97 -14.88 -3.96
C PRO A 146 -16.46 -13.64 -3.22
N GLN A 147 -16.11 -12.46 -3.75
CA GLN A 147 -16.44 -11.19 -3.13
C GLN A 147 -17.97 -10.98 -3.03
N HIS A 148 -18.44 -10.65 -1.83
CA HIS A 148 -19.84 -10.35 -1.55
C HIS A 148 -19.98 -9.17 -0.59
N ARG A 149 -21.19 -8.61 -0.46
CA ARG A 149 -21.45 -7.61 0.58
C ARG A 149 -21.42 -8.25 1.97
N LEU A 150 -20.79 -7.56 2.92
CA LEU A 150 -20.77 -7.98 4.31
C LEU A 150 -22.17 -7.88 4.93
N SER A 151 -22.55 -8.90 5.72
CA SER A 151 -23.76 -8.90 6.53
C SER A 151 -23.38 -9.26 7.97
N VAL A 152 -23.06 -8.24 8.76
CA VAL A 152 -22.60 -8.38 10.15
C VAL A 152 -23.60 -7.71 11.08
N THR A 153 -24.61 -8.46 11.50
CA THR A 153 -25.76 -7.93 12.27
C THR A 153 -25.73 -8.27 13.75
N LYS A 154 -24.98 -9.30 14.15
CA LYS A 154 -24.97 -9.84 15.52
C LYS A 154 -23.63 -9.67 16.26
N ALA A 155 -22.65 -9.04 15.63
CA ALA A 155 -21.34 -8.86 16.24
C ALA A 155 -21.39 -7.81 17.37
N PRO A 156 -20.56 -7.96 18.42
CA PRO A 156 -20.24 -6.81 19.28
C PRO A 156 -19.62 -5.70 18.44
N LYS A 157 -19.57 -4.47 18.95
CA LYS A 157 -19.08 -3.34 18.17
C LYS A 157 -17.59 -3.51 17.85
N ILE A 158 -17.27 -3.76 16.59
CA ILE A 158 -15.92 -4.02 16.08
C ILE A 158 -15.21 -2.68 15.83
N LEU A 159 -14.00 -2.53 16.38
CA LEU A 159 -13.13 -1.41 16.07
C LEU A 159 -12.36 -1.69 14.77
N LEU A 160 -12.61 -0.86 13.75
CA LEU A 160 -11.85 -0.80 12.51
C LEU A 160 -10.77 0.27 12.65
N LEU A 161 -9.55 -0.03 12.22
CA LEU A 161 -8.44 0.90 12.20
C LEU A 161 -7.99 1.10 10.77
N GLN A 162 -7.82 2.35 10.34
CA GLN A 162 -7.39 2.62 8.98
C GLN A 162 -6.53 3.87 8.86
N GLY A 163 -5.43 3.77 8.10
CA GLY A 163 -4.62 4.91 7.70
C GLY A 163 -5.27 5.67 6.55
N LEU A 164 -5.21 7.01 6.60
CA LEU A 164 -5.69 7.84 5.50
C LEU A 164 -4.83 7.65 4.25
N HIS A 165 -3.52 7.56 4.44
CA HIS A 165 -2.51 7.42 3.39
C HIS A 165 -1.84 6.03 3.43
N ASP A 166 -2.64 4.98 3.66
CA ASP A 166 -2.18 3.60 3.62
C ASP A 166 -1.96 3.18 2.14
N PRO A 167 -0.73 2.77 1.75
CA PRO A 167 -0.40 2.45 0.36
C PRO A 167 -0.97 1.11 -0.11
N ALA A 168 -1.29 0.20 0.80
CA ALA A 168 -1.68 -1.17 0.48
C ALA A 168 -3.19 -1.40 0.62
N ALA A 169 -3.78 -0.90 1.70
CA ALA A 169 -5.22 -0.94 1.94
C ALA A 169 -5.78 0.48 1.93
N SER A 170 -6.39 0.91 0.83
CA SER A 170 -6.93 2.28 0.70
C SER A 170 -7.90 2.65 1.83
N HIS A 171 -7.86 3.88 2.34
CA HIS A 171 -8.79 4.39 3.36
C HIS A 171 -10.26 4.12 3.01
N MET A 172 -10.61 4.29 1.73
CA MET A 172 -11.95 4.04 1.20
C MET A 172 -12.42 2.60 1.39
N TRP A 173 -11.51 1.62 1.45
CA TRP A 173 -11.87 0.24 1.75
C TRP A 173 -12.33 0.09 3.19
N GLY A 174 -11.63 0.72 4.15
CA GLY A 174 -12.06 0.76 5.55
C GLY A 174 -13.42 1.45 5.73
N VAL A 175 -13.65 2.56 5.03
CA VAL A 175 -14.96 3.25 5.00
C VAL A 175 -16.05 2.33 4.41
N ASN A 176 -15.74 1.60 3.33
CA ASN A 176 -16.69 0.68 2.72
C ASN A 176 -17.03 -0.50 3.64
N VAL A 177 -16.05 -1.05 4.37
CA VAL A 177 -16.28 -2.10 5.38
C VAL A 177 -17.19 -1.56 6.49
N GLN A 178 -16.88 -0.38 7.05
CA GLN A 178 -17.71 0.27 8.06
C GLN A 178 -19.14 0.49 7.57
N THR A 179 -19.29 0.94 6.33
CA THR A 179 -20.60 1.20 5.72
C THR A 179 -21.44 -0.08 5.63
N GLN A 180 -20.84 -1.20 5.23
CA GLN A 180 -21.53 -2.48 5.09
C GLN A 180 -21.85 -3.14 6.44
N MET A 181 -20.97 -2.99 7.44
CA MET A 181 -21.24 -3.46 8.80
C MET A 181 -22.27 -2.56 9.52
N SER A 182 -22.41 -1.29 9.08
CA SER A 182 -23.13 -0.18 9.73
C SER A 182 -22.41 0.37 10.97
N SER A 183 -22.78 1.60 11.35
CA SER A 183 -22.33 2.23 12.61
C SER A 183 -22.86 1.52 13.86
N ASN A 184 -23.78 0.56 13.74
CA ASN A 184 -24.29 -0.21 14.87
C ASN A 184 -23.35 -1.33 15.29
N THR A 185 -22.61 -1.95 14.37
CA THR A 185 -21.69 -3.06 14.68
C THR A 185 -20.23 -2.72 14.42
N SER A 186 -19.92 -1.51 13.95
CA SER A 186 -18.55 -1.06 13.74
C SER A 186 -18.30 0.39 14.18
N SER A 187 -17.06 0.70 14.53
CA SER A 187 -16.53 2.06 14.69
C SER A 187 -15.20 2.17 13.95
N LEU A 188 -15.04 3.20 13.11
CA LEU A 188 -13.82 3.42 12.35
C LEU A 188 -12.96 4.49 13.04
N LEU A 189 -11.76 4.08 13.46
CA LEU A 189 -10.68 4.98 13.87
C LEU A 189 -9.80 5.29 12.66
N THR A 190 -9.79 6.56 12.23
CA THR A 190 -8.89 7.00 11.16
C THR A 190 -7.59 7.55 11.73
N TYR A 191 -6.45 7.04 11.28
CA TYR A 191 -5.15 7.65 11.46
C TYR A 191 -4.84 8.54 10.26
N GLU A 192 -4.58 9.83 10.48
CA GLU A 192 -4.36 10.81 9.42
C GLU A 192 -3.04 10.61 8.67
N GLY A 193 -2.14 9.77 9.20
CA GLY A 193 -0.80 9.61 8.67
C GLY A 193 -0.66 8.47 7.66
N ASN A 194 0.59 8.13 7.44
CA ASN A 194 1.05 7.22 6.38
C ASN A 194 1.32 5.81 6.89
N GLY A 195 1.35 4.87 5.95
CA GLY A 195 1.78 3.50 6.18
C GLY A 195 0.66 2.50 6.40
N PHE A 196 1.02 1.24 6.24
CA PHE A 196 0.10 0.13 6.46
C PHE A 196 0.15 -0.33 7.91
N GLY A 197 -1.02 -0.63 8.47
CA GLY A 197 -1.19 -1.02 9.87
C GLY A 197 -0.96 0.16 10.83
N VAL A 198 -2.02 0.55 11.55
CA VAL A 198 -2.02 1.83 12.29
C VAL A 198 -2.08 1.73 13.80
N TYR A 199 -2.20 0.53 14.37
CA TYR A 199 -2.30 0.35 15.83
C TYR A 199 -1.18 1.08 16.58
N THR A 200 0.08 0.79 16.26
CA THR A 200 1.25 1.32 17.00
C THR A 200 1.81 2.62 16.46
N ARG A 201 1.16 3.27 15.49
CA ARG A 201 1.72 4.43 14.75
C ARG A 201 1.80 5.72 15.56
N SER A 202 0.92 5.90 16.55
CA SER A 202 0.91 7.07 17.42
C SER A 202 0.48 6.70 18.84
N THR A 203 0.74 7.59 19.79
CA THR A 203 0.19 7.46 21.15
C THR A 203 -1.35 7.44 21.13
N CYS A 204 -1.97 8.19 20.22
CA CYS A 204 -3.43 8.21 20.04
C CYS A 204 -3.97 6.88 19.54
N THR A 205 -3.42 6.34 18.43
CA THR A 205 -3.90 5.07 17.86
C THR A 205 -3.71 3.93 18.85
N ARG A 206 -2.54 3.86 19.49
CA ARG A 206 -2.26 2.84 20.51
C ARG A 206 -3.24 2.96 21.67
N GLY A 207 -3.38 4.15 22.27
CA GLY A 207 -4.27 4.35 23.41
C GLY A 207 -5.75 4.05 23.11
N LYS A 208 -6.24 4.38 21.91
CA LYS A 208 -7.62 4.04 21.50
C LYS A 208 -7.82 2.55 21.29
N THR A 209 -6.85 1.87 20.68
CA THR A 209 -6.90 0.43 20.49
C THR A 209 -6.76 -0.33 21.81
N ASP A 210 -5.83 0.08 22.68
CA ASP A 210 -5.67 -0.49 24.03
C ASP A 210 -6.95 -0.33 24.85
N GLY A 211 -7.56 0.86 24.83
CA GLY A 211 -8.84 1.10 25.51
C GLY A 211 -9.96 0.17 25.03
N TYR A 212 -10.01 -0.12 23.73
CA TYR A 212 -10.95 -1.07 23.17
C TYR A 212 -10.63 -2.52 23.57
N LEU A 213 -9.38 -2.97 23.42
CA LEU A 213 -8.99 -4.36 23.67
C LEU A 213 -9.02 -4.73 25.15
N LEU A 214 -8.61 -3.80 26.03
CA LEU A 214 -8.49 -4.06 27.46
C LEU A 214 -9.77 -3.74 28.24
N ASN A 215 -10.51 -2.71 27.81
CA ASN A 215 -11.63 -2.16 28.58
C ASN A 215 -12.93 -2.04 27.78
N LEU A 216 -12.97 -2.53 26.53
CA LEU A 216 -14.12 -2.43 25.62
C LEU A 216 -14.61 -0.98 25.39
N VAL A 217 -13.72 0.00 25.55
CA VAL A 217 -14.02 1.42 25.28
C VAL A 217 -13.99 1.64 23.78
N VAL A 218 -15.16 1.79 23.18
CA VAL A 218 -15.30 2.05 21.75
C VAL A 218 -15.09 3.54 21.45
N PRO A 219 -14.17 3.93 20.56
CA PRO A 219 -14.05 5.31 20.09
C PRO A 219 -15.36 5.82 19.46
N ALA A 220 -15.69 7.09 19.69
CA ALA A 220 -16.85 7.73 19.09
C ALA A 220 -16.78 7.68 17.56
N HIS A 221 -17.93 7.69 16.91
CA HIS A 221 -18.00 7.72 15.44
C HIS A 221 -17.23 8.92 14.88
N GLY A 222 -16.39 8.68 13.86
CA GLY A 222 -15.57 9.73 13.26
C GLY A 222 -14.36 10.13 14.10
N THR A 223 -13.94 9.32 15.08
CA THR A 223 -12.67 9.56 15.80
C THR A 223 -11.49 9.53 14.84
N ARG A 224 -10.61 10.52 14.96
CA ARG A 224 -9.40 10.66 14.14
C ARG A 224 -8.19 10.86 15.05
N CYS A 225 -7.06 10.24 14.69
CA CYS A 225 -5.76 10.44 15.32
C CYS A 225 -4.85 11.19 14.35
N ALA A 226 -4.22 12.26 14.83
CA ALA A 226 -3.31 13.07 14.02
C ALA A 226 -2.14 12.25 13.46
N ALA A 227 -1.63 12.67 12.31
CA ALA A 227 -0.46 12.08 11.69
C ALA A 227 0.77 12.31 12.57
N VAL A 228 1.64 11.31 12.62
CA VAL A 228 3.00 11.43 13.14
C VAL A 228 3.93 11.28 11.95
N ASP A 229 4.80 12.26 11.76
CA ASP A 229 5.81 12.16 10.72
C ASP A 229 6.76 11.00 11.04
N PRO A 230 7.16 10.22 10.03
CA PRO A 230 8.19 9.21 10.20
C PRO A 230 9.47 9.87 10.70
N SER A 231 10.00 9.32 11.79
CA SER A 231 11.31 9.67 12.34
C SER A 231 12.46 9.21 11.47
#